data_AF-A0A813FE46-F1
#
_entry.id   AF-A0A813FE46-F1
#
_cell.length_a   1.000
_cell.length_b   1.000
_cell.length_c   1.000
_cell.angle_alpha   90.00
_cell.angle_beta   90.00
_cell.angle_gamma   90.00
#
_symmetry.space_group_name_H-M   'P 1'
#
loop_
_entity.id
_entity.type
_entity.pdbx_description
1 polymer ?
#
loop_
_entity_poly.entity_id
_entity_poly.type
_entity_poly.pdbx_seq_one_letter_code
_entity_poly.pdbx_strand_id
1 'polypeptide(L)'
;MATLDVTVYAPGKVPARELSLYFVAHDLEPDIRKALADAGVRTIALMAAMGADEDKALDNLKVVVGAWPTVALDGIILGCKLKAIHVECKATQKVQTEEQIKTMEDPEKVPGIKEPDWNQMVATFKGNHPEILWNDSIEPNRTFVEIIRRGRLKHGKILNYNLNQVWVRADGIVGKEQQLSKTLDDLLKVTSSFKTVAVPDANSVLYRIRGFLYALEMLGVMNLAKDTGFKYLKDLDNFARR
;
A
#
# COMPACT_ATOMS: atom_id res chain seq x y z
N MET A 1 -9.14 12.36 16.35
CA MET A 1 -7.78 11.79 16.52
C MET A 1 -7.95 10.38 17.07
N ALA A 2 -7.85 9.34 16.25
CA ALA A 2 -7.88 7.96 16.77
C ALA A 2 -6.57 7.70 17.52
N THR A 3 -6.68 7.65 18.84
CA THR A 3 -5.58 7.37 19.76
C THR A 3 -5.00 5.98 19.52
N LEU A 4 -3.69 5.83 19.68
CA LEU A 4 -3.01 4.53 19.64
C LEU A 4 -3.66 3.57 20.66
N ASP A 5 -3.77 2.29 20.31
CA ASP A 5 -4.21 1.26 21.24
C ASP A 5 -3.16 1.11 22.36
N VAL A 6 -3.52 1.54 23.58
CA VAL A 6 -2.66 1.50 24.77
C VAL A 6 -2.80 0.20 25.57
N THR A 7 -3.54 -0.78 25.04
CA THR A 7 -3.78 -2.06 25.71
C THR A 7 -2.50 -2.88 25.80
N VAL A 8 -2.15 -3.35 27.00
CA VAL A 8 -1.00 -4.25 27.22
C VAL A 8 -1.44 -5.69 26.94
N TYR A 9 -0.92 -6.25 25.85
CA TYR A 9 -1.16 -7.65 25.45
C TYR A 9 -0.06 -8.58 25.94
N ALA A 10 -0.37 -9.87 26.09
CA ALA A 10 0.65 -10.89 26.35
C ALA A 10 1.65 -10.99 25.17
N PRO A 11 2.90 -11.43 25.43
CA PRO A 11 3.92 -11.57 24.38
C PRO A 11 3.43 -12.41 23.20
N GLY A 12 3.58 -11.88 21.98
CA GLY A 12 3.16 -12.55 20.75
C GLY A 12 1.63 -12.58 20.50
N LYS A 13 0.83 -11.92 21.34
CA LYS A 13 -0.63 -11.87 21.19
C LYS A 13 -1.18 -10.55 20.69
N VAL A 14 -0.32 -9.60 20.35
CA VAL A 14 -0.73 -8.28 19.85
C VAL A 14 -1.56 -8.43 18.57
N PRO A 15 -2.77 -7.84 18.49
CA PRO A 15 -3.54 -7.79 17.25
C PRO A 15 -2.84 -7.00 16.15
N ALA A 16 -3.22 -7.24 14.90
CA ALA A 16 -2.81 -6.40 13.78
C ALA A 16 -3.24 -4.94 14.03
N ARG A 17 -2.40 -4.00 13.59
CA ARG A 17 -2.63 -2.55 13.80
C ARG A 17 -4.02 -2.11 13.33
N GLU A 18 -4.45 -2.61 12.17
CA GLU A 18 -5.72 -2.25 11.56
C GLU A 18 -6.92 -2.71 12.42
N LEU A 19 -6.87 -3.94 12.95
CA LEU A 19 -7.90 -4.45 13.87
C LEU A 19 -7.93 -3.64 15.18
N SER A 20 -6.75 -3.25 15.68
CA SER A 20 -6.62 -2.45 16.90
C SER A 20 -7.26 -1.06 16.75
N LEU A 21 -7.19 -0.47 15.56
CA LEU A 21 -7.86 0.81 15.25
C LEU A 21 -9.38 0.68 15.30
N TYR A 22 -9.96 -0.42 14.81
CA TYR A 22 -11.39 -0.69 14.93
C TYR A 22 -11.81 -0.84 16.41
N PHE A 23 -11.02 -1.54 17.23
CA PHE A 23 -11.32 -1.65 18.66
C PHE A 23 -11.32 -0.30 19.37
N VAL A 24 -10.40 0.60 19.03
CA VAL A 24 -10.37 1.96 19.57
C VAL A 24 -11.53 2.80 19.05
N ALA A 25 -11.83 2.73 17.76
CA ALA A 25 -12.90 3.52 17.13
C ALA A 25 -14.29 3.22 17.71
N HIS A 26 -14.52 1.98 18.16
CA HIS A 26 -15.77 1.53 18.77
C HIS A 26 -15.74 1.56 20.31
N ASP A 27 -14.75 2.19 20.92
CA ASP A 27 -14.58 2.28 22.38
C ASP A 27 -14.70 0.92 23.08
N LEU A 28 -14.06 -0.11 22.53
CA LEU A 28 -14.05 -1.44 23.13
C LEU A 28 -13.17 -1.43 24.37
N GLU A 29 -13.62 -2.02 25.48
CA GLU A 29 -12.85 -1.99 26.73
C GLU A 29 -11.56 -2.82 26.63
N PRO A 30 -10.43 -2.39 27.25
CA PRO A 30 -9.15 -3.10 27.14
C PRO A 30 -9.20 -4.57 27.51
N ASP A 31 -10.02 -4.96 28.50
CA ASP A 31 -10.12 -6.35 28.93
C ASP A 31 -10.83 -7.23 27.91
N ILE A 32 -11.80 -6.69 27.17
CA ILE A 32 -12.44 -7.37 26.04
C ILE A 32 -11.44 -7.50 24.87
N ARG A 33 -10.65 -6.46 24.59
CA ARG A 33 -9.59 -6.52 23.55
C ARG A 33 -8.57 -7.62 23.86
N LYS A 34 -8.15 -7.75 25.13
CA LYS A 34 -7.26 -8.83 25.58
C LYS A 34 -7.91 -10.20 25.41
N ALA A 35 -9.16 -10.37 25.84
CA ALA A 35 -9.86 -11.66 25.70
C ALA A 35 -9.93 -12.13 24.24
N LEU A 36 -10.26 -11.22 23.31
CA LEU A 36 -10.27 -11.50 21.87
C LEU A 36 -8.87 -11.89 21.36
N ALA A 37 -7.84 -11.14 21.75
CA ALA A 37 -6.46 -11.42 21.38
C ALA A 37 -5.94 -12.75 21.95
N ASP A 38 -6.32 -13.08 23.19
CA ASP A 38 -5.99 -14.32 23.87
C ASP A 38 -6.60 -15.53 23.19
N ALA A 39 -7.83 -15.40 22.71
CA ALA A 39 -8.53 -16.40 21.91
C ALA A 39 -8.06 -16.50 20.44
N GLY A 40 -7.16 -15.61 20.01
CA GLY A 40 -6.55 -15.65 18.69
C GLY A 40 -7.22 -14.76 17.64
N VAL A 41 -8.24 -13.96 17.99
CA VAL A 41 -8.87 -12.98 17.10
C VAL A 41 -7.95 -11.76 16.95
N ARG A 42 -6.88 -11.92 16.16
CA ARG A 42 -5.79 -10.95 16.01
C ARG A 42 -5.74 -10.27 14.65
N THR A 43 -6.55 -10.70 13.69
CA THR A 43 -6.58 -10.13 12.34
C THR A 43 -8.00 -9.79 11.91
N ILE A 44 -8.15 -8.86 10.97
CA ILE A 44 -9.45 -8.51 10.36
C ILE A 44 -10.12 -9.76 9.78
N ALA A 45 -9.34 -10.62 9.11
CA ALA A 45 -9.84 -11.86 8.53
C ALA A 45 -10.44 -12.81 9.58
N LEU A 46 -9.81 -12.95 10.74
CA LEU A 46 -10.31 -13.80 11.83
C LEU A 46 -11.56 -13.18 12.48
N MET A 47 -11.61 -11.86 12.67
CA MET A 47 -12.80 -11.17 13.18
C MET A 47 -13.99 -11.26 12.22
N ALA A 48 -13.74 -11.16 10.92
CA ALA A 48 -14.75 -11.31 9.87
C ALA A 48 -15.19 -12.77 9.66
N ALA A 49 -14.35 -13.74 9.99
CA ALA A 49 -14.68 -15.16 9.93
C ALA A 49 -15.52 -15.65 11.13
N MET A 50 -15.78 -14.81 12.13
CA MET A 50 -16.54 -15.17 13.33
C MET A 50 -17.99 -15.57 13.06
N GLY A 51 -18.57 -15.20 11.90
CA GLY A 51 -19.95 -15.54 11.58
C GLY A 51 -20.36 -15.20 10.15
N ALA A 52 -21.35 -15.95 9.64
CA ALA A 52 -21.95 -15.67 8.33
C ALA A 52 -22.80 -14.38 8.34
N ASP A 53 -23.26 -13.96 9.51
CA ASP A 53 -24.08 -12.77 9.77
C ASP A 53 -23.74 -12.21 11.17
N GLU A 54 -24.26 -11.03 11.48
CA GLU A 54 -23.97 -10.30 12.73
C GLU A 54 -24.43 -11.06 13.97
N ASP A 55 -25.54 -11.80 13.87
CA ASP A 55 -26.11 -12.54 15.01
C ASP A 55 -25.25 -13.76 15.35
N LYS A 56 -24.86 -14.55 14.34
CA LYS A 56 -23.93 -15.68 14.51
C LYS A 56 -22.55 -15.23 14.96
N ALA A 57 -22.07 -14.10 14.44
CA ALA A 57 -20.81 -13.53 14.89
C ALA A 57 -20.86 -13.15 16.37
N LEU A 58 -21.96 -12.52 16.81
CA LEU A 58 -22.15 -12.16 18.21
C LEU A 58 -22.19 -13.40 19.12
N ASP A 59 -22.89 -14.46 18.71
CA ASP A 59 -22.97 -15.70 19.51
C ASP A 59 -21.59 -16.36 19.67
N ASN A 60 -20.79 -16.43 18.60
CA ASN A 60 -19.43 -16.95 18.69
C ASN A 60 -18.51 -16.02 19.51
N LEU A 61 -18.67 -14.70 19.39
CA LEU A 61 -17.91 -13.73 20.18
C LEU A 61 -18.24 -13.78 21.67
N LYS A 62 -19.50 -14.06 22.05
CA LYS A 62 -19.87 -14.29 23.46
C LYS A 62 -19.13 -15.47 24.05
N VAL A 63 -19.01 -16.58 23.31
CA VAL A 63 -18.25 -17.76 23.72
C VAL A 63 -16.77 -17.42 23.90
N VAL A 64 -16.21 -16.64 22.97
CA VAL A 64 -14.81 -16.25 22.98
C VAL A 64 -14.46 -15.30 24.13
N VAL A 65 -15.29 -14.29 24.36
CA VAL A 65 -15.05 -13.28 25.41
C VAL A 65 -15.25 -13.90 26.79
N GLY A 66 -16.20 -14.83 26.94
CA GLY A 66 -16.47 -15.61 28.16
C GLY A 66 -17.10 -14.80 29.30
N ALA A 67 -16.52 -13.64 29.64
CA ALA A 67 -17.03 -12.70 30.63
C ALA A 67 -17.94 -11.66 29.97
N TRP A 68 -19.23 -11.97 29.85
CA TRP A 68 -20.23 -11.02 29.37
C TRP A 68 -20.75 -10.14 30.52
N PRO A 69 -20.99 -8.83 30.31
CA PRO A 69 -21.56 -7.98 31.34
C PRO A 69 -22.89 -8.53 31.87
N THR A 70 -23.03 -8.58 33.20
CA THR A 70 -24.24 -9.04 33.88
C THR A 70 -25.34 -7.98 33.88
N VAL A 71 -24.96 -6.70 33.77
CA VAL A 71 -25.89 -5.59 33.57
C VAL A 71 -26.44 -5.64 32.15
N ALA A 72 -27.76 -5.75 32.02
CA ALA A 72 -28.43 -5.98 30.73
C ALA A 72 -28.10 -4.90 29.69
N LEU A 73 -28.03 -3.63 30.09
CA LEU A 73 -27.74 -2.51 29.19
C LEU A 73 -26.30 -2.55 28.67
N ASP A 74 -25.34 -2.81 29.55
CA ASP A 74 -23.91 -2.90 29.19
C ASP A 74 -23.64 -4.09 28.26
N GLY A 75 -24.34 -5.21 28.50
CA GLY A 75 -24.29 -6.38 27.64
C GLY A 75 -24.86 -6.12 26.23
N ILE A 76 -25.93 -5.31 26.13
CA ILE A 76 -26.50 -4.89 24.85
C ILE A 76 -25.53 -3.97 24.10
N ILE A 77 -24.97 -2.97 24.79
CA ILE A 77 -24.03 -2.01 24.21
C ILE A 77 -22.78 -2.74 23.69
N LEU A 78 -22.21 -3.65 24.47
CA LEU A 78 -21.06 -4.46 24.05
C LEU A 78 -21.41 -5.31 22.82
N GLY A 79 -22.59 -5.93 22.80
CA GLY A 79 -23.05 -6.69 21.65
C GLY A 79 -23.17 -5.85 20.38
N CYS A 80 -23.72 -4.63 20.48
CA CYS A 80 -23.79 -3.69 19.37
C CYS A 80 -22.41 -3.28 18.85
N LYS A 81 -21.46 -2.98 19.75
CA LYS A 81 -20.07 -2.64 19.39
C LYS A 81 -19.39 -3.79 18.64
N LEU A 82 -19.51 -5.01 19.15
CA LEU A 82 -18.89 -6.18 18.52
C LEU A 82 -19.50 -6.51 17.16
N LYS A 83 -20.82 -6.35 17.00
CA LYS A 83 -21.49 -6.46 15.70
C LYS A 83 -20.98 -5.41 14.71
N ALA A 84 -20.91 -4.14 15.12
CA ALA A 84 -20.40 -3.06 14.27
C ALA A 84 -18.96 -3.33 13.80
N ILE A 85 -18.07 -3.74 14.71
CA ILE A 85 -16.69 -4.12 14.38
C ILE A 85 -16.67 -5.29 13.39
N HIS A 86 -17.50 -6.32 13.59
CA HIS A 86 -17.58 -7.45 12.68
C HIS A 86 -18.02 -7.03 11.27
N VAL A 87 -19.05 -6.18 11.14
CA VAL A 87 -19.55 -5.67 9.85
C VAL A 87 -18.45 -4.90 9.12
N GLU A 88 -17.77 -4.00 9.81
CA GLU A 88 -16.67 -3.21 9.22
C GLU A 88 -15.48 -4.09 8.81
N CYS A 89 -15.12 -5.07 9.65
CA CYS A 89 -14.08 -6.04 9.32
C CYS A 89 -14.46 -6.88 8.10
N LYS A 90 -15.72 -7.30 7.99
CA LYS A 90 -16.22 -8.10 6.87
C LYS A 90 -16.27 -7.31 5.57
N ALA A 91 -16.69 -6.04 5.63
CA ALA A 91 -16.62 -5.14 4.48
C ALA A 91 -15.16 -4.92 4.03
N THR A 92 -14.25 -4.70 4.99
CA THR A 92 -12.81 -4.54 4.72
C THR A 92 -12.20 -5.81 4.13
N GLN A 93 -12.51 -6.97 4.70
CA GLN A 93 -12.05 -8.26 4.18
C GLN A 93 -12.59 -8.51 2.77
N LYS A 94 -13.85 -8.16 2.50
CA LYS A 94 -14.43 -8.30 1.16
C LYS A 94 -13.69 -7.44 0.14
N VAL A 95 -13.37 -6.18 0.47
CA VAL A 95 -12.56 -5.31 -0.40
C VAL A 95 -11.16 -5.90 -0.61
N GLN A 96 -10.48 -6.32 0.46
CA GLN A 96 -9.16 -6.94 0.37
C GLN A 96 -9.18 -8.23 -0.47
N THR A 97 -10.23 -9.05 -0.32
CA THR A 97 -10.41 -10.30 -1.06
C THR A 97 -10.78 -10.03 -2.50
N GLU A 98 -11.63 -9.05 -2.80
CA GLU A 98 -11.92 -8.65 -4.18
C GLU A 98 -10.72 -8.01 -4.86
N GLU A 99 -9.90 -7.24 -4.15
CA GLU A 99 -8.63 -6.73 -4.66
C GLU A 99 -7.63 -7.87 -4.89
N GLN A 100 -7.56 -8.84 -3.98
CA GLN A 100 -6.76 -10.06 -4.15
C GLN A 100 -7.26 -10.91 -5.33
N ILE A 101 -8.57 -11.09 -5.49
CA ILE A 101 -9.19 -11.82 -6.60
C ILE A 101 -8.94 -11.08 -7.91
N LYS A 102 -9.16 -9.76 -7.97
CA LYS A 102 -8.86 -8.93 -9.15
C LYS A 102 -7.37 -8.93 -9.51
N THR A 103 -6.48 -9.08 -8.51
CA THR A 103 -5.04 -9.23 -8.74
C THR A 103 -4.62 -10.66 -9.09
N MET A 104 -5.39 -11.68 -8.69
CA MET A 104 -5.20 -13.09 -9.09
C MET A 104 -5.79 -13.38 -10.48
N GLU A 105 -6.88 -12.73 -10.87
CA GLU A 105 -7.60 -12.99 -12.13
C GLU A 105 -6.94 -12.36 -13.36
N ASP A 106 -6.21 -11.26 -13.22
CA ASP A 106 -5.46 -10.68 -14.34
C ASP A 106 -4.38 -9.66 -13.88
N PRO A 107 -3.08 -10.02 -13.94
CA PRO A 107 -1.98 -9.10 -13.63
C PRO A 107 -1.91 -7.87 -14.53
N GLU A 108 -2.63 -7.83 -15.65
CA GLU A 108 -2.73 -6.65 -16.54
C GLU A 108 -3.84 -5.67 -16.13
N LYS A 109 -4.77 -6.06 -15.24
CA LYS A 109 -5.91 -5.24 -14.78
C LYS A 109 -5.68 -4.51 -13.46
N VAL A 110 -4.44 -4.37 -12.97
CA VAL A 110 -4.19 -3.47 -11.82
C VAL A 110 -4.71 -2.08 -12.20
N PRO A 111 -5.74 -1.54 -11.50
CA PRO A 111 -6.27 -0.24 -11.85
C PRO A 111 -5.16 0.78 -11.69
N GLY A 112 -4.95 1.60 -12.73
CA GLY A 112 -4.03 2.73 -12.65
C GLY A 112 -4.35 3.59 -11.43
N ILE A 113 -3.31 4.17 -10.82
CA ILE A 113 -3.46 5.12 -9.71
C ILE A 113 -4.35 6.25 -10.24
N LYS A 114 -5.50 6.58 -9.66
CA LYS A 114 -6.34 7.65 -10.24
C LYS A 114 -5.62 8.99 -10.11
N GLU A 115 -5.97 9.96 -10.97
CA GLU A 115 -5.30 11.28 -10.95
C GLU A 115 -5.40 12.01 -9.60
N PRO A 116 -6.54 11.98 -8.87
CA PRO A 116 -6.60 12.55 -7.52
C PRO A 116 -5.64 11.86 -6.54
N ASP A 117 -5.57 10.54 -6.57
CA ASP A 117 -4.70 9.75 -5.70
C ASP A 117 -3.22 10.01 -6.01
N TRP A 118 -2.87 10.12 -7.31
CA TRP A 118 -1.54 10.51 -7.75
C TRP A 118 -1.14 11.89 -7.22
N ASN A 119 -2.02 12.88 -7.36
CA ASN A 119 -1.78 14.23 -6.87
C ASN A 119 -1.59 14.25 -5.35
N GLN A 120 -2.35 13.44 -4.61
CA GLN A 120 -2.18 13.31 -3.17
C GLN A 120 -0.84 12.65 -2.80
N MET A 121 -0.42 11.60 -3.52
CA MET A 121 0.88 10.97 -3.31
C MET A 121 2.03 11.97 -3.54
N VAL A 122 1.96 12.73 -4.65
CA VAL A 122 2.95 13.76 -4.98
C VAL A 122 2.96 14.88 -3.92
N ALA A 123 1.79 15.35 -3.49
CA ALA A 123 1.68 16.39 -2.47
C ALA A 123 2.24 15.92 -1.11
N THR A 124 1.96 14.67 -0.74
CA THR A 124 2.48 14.07 0.50
C THR A 124 4.00 13.95 0.46
N PHE A 125 4.55 13.45 -0.65
CA PHE A 125 6.00 13.36 -0.83
C PHE A 125 6.67 14.74 -0.75
N LYS A 126 6.14 15.73 -1.48
CA LYS A 126 6.67 17.11 -1.44
C LYS A 126 6.58 17.74 -0.05
N GLY A 127 5.49 17.46 0.68
CA GLY A 127 5.32 17.92 2.06
C GLY A 127 6.33 17.30 3.02
N ASN A 128 6.68 16.03 2.83
CA ASN A 128 7.66 15.33 3.65
C ASN A 128 9.11 15.72 3.32
N HIS A 129 9.38 16.15 2.07
CA HIS A 129 10.72 16.48 1.57
C HIS A 129 10.81 17.87 0.92
N PRO A 130 10.65 18.96 1.70
CA PRO A 130 10.76 20.32 1.18
C PRO A 130 12.17 20.66 0.67
N GLU A 131 13.20 19.92 1.08
CA GLU A 131 14.59 20.09 0.63
C GLU A 131 14.85 19.65 -0.82
N ILE A 132 13.95 18.87 -1.43
CA ILE A 132 14.14 18.38 -2.80
C ILE A 132 13.72 19.45 -3.80
N LEU A 133 14.66 19.83 -4.67
CA LEU A 133 14.33 20.63 -5.85
C LEU A 133 13.60 19.75 -6.87
N TRP A 134 12.27 19.78 -6.79
CA TRP A 134 11.40 19.00 -7.65
C TRP A 134 11.35 19.58 -9.07
N ASN A 135 11.69 18.78 -10.07
CA ASN A 135 11.60 19.14 -11.49
C ASN A 135 11.13 17.94 -12.34
N ASP A 136 10.72 18.19 -13.58
CA ASP A 136 10.18 17.15 -14.47
C ASP A 136 11.22 16.06 -14.81
N SER A 137 12.51 16.39 -14.77
CA SER A 137 13.58 15.43 -15.04
C SER A 137 13.77 14.41 -13.92
N ILE A 138 13.32 14.72 -12.71
CA ILE A 138 13.49 13.88 -11.51
C ILE A 138 12.16 13.30 -11.04
N GLU A 139 11.03 13.98 -11.29
CA GLU A 139 9.71 13.48 -10.95
C GLU A 139 9.46 12.12 -11.60
N PRO A 140 9.14 11.06 -10.84
CA PRO A 140 8.83 9.76 -11.43
C PRO A 140 7.58 9.83 -12.30
N ASN A 141 7.61 9.14 -13.43
CA ASN A 141 6.43 9.03 -14.28
C ASN A 141 5.35 8.17 -13.61
N ARG A 142 4.09 8.63 -13.62
CA ARG A 142 2.97 7.89 -13.01
C ARG A 142 2.85 6.45 -13.54
N THR A 143 2.99 6.24 -14.85
CA THR A 143 2.94 4.91 -15.47
C THR A 143 4.07 4.02 -14.97
N PHE A 144 5.25 4.58 -14.72
CA PHE A 144 6.36 3.83 -14.16
C PHE A 144 6.13 3.47 -12.68
N VAL A 145 5.56 4.37 -11.89
CA VAL A 145 5.13 4.06 -10.51
C VAL A 145 4.10 2.94 -10.50
N GLU A 146 3.15 2.94 -11.43
CA GLU A 146 2.18 1.86 -11.62
C GLU A 146 2.85 0.53 -11.99
N ILE A 147 3.85 0.55 -12.88
CA ILE A 147 4.64 -0.64 -13.24
C ILE A 147 5.36 -1.23 -12.02
N ILE A 148 5.98 -0.39 -11.18
CA ILE A 148 6.64 -0.85 -9.94
C ILE A 148 5.61 -1.44 -8.99
N ARG A 149 4.47 -0.75 -8.76
CA ARG A 149 3.39 -1.24 -7.90
C ARG A 149 2.90 -2.60 -8.36
N ARG A 150 2.64 -2.76 -9.66
CA ARG A 150 2.21 -4.01 -10.28
C ARG A 150 3.26 -5.11 -10.15
N GLY A 151 4.52 -4.79 -10.44
CA GLY A 151 5.63 -5.73 -10.33
C GLY A 151 5.82 -6.25 -8.91
N ARG A 152 5.76 -5.36 -7.92
CA ARG A 152 5.83 -5.71 -6.50
C ARG A 152 4.65 -6.59 -6.07
N LEU A 153 3.43 -6.24 -6.47
CA LEU A 153 2.24 -7.05 -6.16
C LEU A 153 2.33 -8.45 -6.77
N LYS A 154 2.81 -8.56 -8.02
CA LYS A 154 2.93 -9.85 -8.73
C LYS A 154 4.05 -10.75 -8.21
N HIS A 155 5.21 -10.16 -7.89
CA HIS A 155 6.42 -10.93 -7.58
C HIS A 155 6.83 -10.89 -6.10
N GLY A 156 6.14 -10.13 -5.26
CA GLY A 156 6.48 -9.92 -3.85
C GLY A 156 7.78 -9.13 -3.63
N LYS A 157 8.45 -8.68 -4.69
CA LYS A 157 9.73 -7.96 -4.66
C LYS A 157 9.79 -6.87 -5.72
N ILE A 158 10.63 -5.86 -5.51
CA ILE A 158 10.98 -4.89 -6.55
C ILE A 158 11.83 -5.61 -7.60
N LEU A 159 11.47 -5.47 -8.87
CA LEU A 159 12.25 -6.01 -9.98
C LEU A 159 13.49 -5.14 -10.25
N ASN A 160 14.52 -5.75 -10.82
CA ASN A 160 15.67 -5.00 -11.32
C ASN A 160 15.27 -4.32 -12.64
N TYR A 161 15.08 -3.00 -12.60
CA TYR A 161 14.83 -2.19 -13.79
C TYR A 161 16.17 -1.71 -14.34
N ASN A 162 16.37 -1.86 -15.64
CA ASN A 162 17.47 -1.18 -16.32
C ASN A 162 17.25 0.34 -16.28
N LEU A 163 18.31 1.14 -16.30
CA LEU A 163 18.22 2.61 -16.21
C LEU A 163 17.28 3.20 -17.28
N ASN A 164 17.26 2.61 -18.47
CA ASN A 164 16.41 3.02 -19.58
C ASN A 164 14.93 2.61 -19.45
N GLN A 165 14.59 1.78 -18.46
CA GLN A 165 13.22 1.42 -18.09
C GLN A 165 12.69 2.28 -16.94
N VAL A 166 13.55 3.07 -16.30
CA VAL A 166 13.20 3.99 -15.23
C VAL A 166 12.72 5.30 -15.85
N TRP A 167 11.40 5.51 -15.89
CA TRP A 167 10.82 6.69 -16.53
C TRP A 167 10.58 7.83 -15.56
N VAL A 168 10.96 9.03 -16.01
CA VAL A 168 10.70 10.30 -15.34
C VAL A 168 9.65 11.09 -16.11
N ARG A 169 9.07 12.13 -15.51
CA ARG A 169 8.00 12.92 -16.11
C ARG A 169 8.43 13.60 -17.41
N ALA A 170 9.69 14.01 -17.51
CA ALA A 170 10.29 14.57 -18.73
C ALA A 170 10.29 13.60 -19.91
N ASP A 171 10.23 12.28 -19.68
CA ASP A 171 10.10 11.28 -20.75
C ASP A 171 8.68 11.27 -21.37
N GLY A 172 7.72 11.98 -20.75
CA GLY A 172 6.32 12.04 -21.16
C GLY A 172 5.56 10.74 -20.88
N ILE A 173 4.29 10.71 -21.27
CA ILE A 173 3.51 9.47 -21.28
C ILE A 173 4.01 8.66 -22.47
N VAL A 174 4.93 7.71 -22.25
CA VAL A 174 5.16 6.64 -23.22
C VAL A 174 3.94 5.72 -23.15
N GLY A 175 2.85 6.18 -23.75
CA GLY A 175 1.55 5.53 -23.71
C GLY A 175 0.84 5.72 -25.03
N LYS A 176 0.59 4.58 -25.66
CA LYS A 176 -0.42 4.36 -26.71
C LYS A 176 -0.10 4.92 -28.10
N GLU A 177 1.02 4.51 -28.69
CA GLU A 177 0.79 3.94 -30.01
C GLU A 177 0.09 2.60 -29.76
N GLN A 178 -1.12 2.44 -30.29
CA GLN A 178 -1.77 1.14 -30.38
C GLN A 178 -0.83 0.21 -31.17
N GLN A 179 0.09 -0.47 -30.50
CA GLN A 179 0.92 -1.51 -31.11
C GLN A 179 0.18 -2.84 -31.17
N LEU A 180 -1.15 -2.81 -31.38
CA LEU A 180 -1.83 -3.95 -31.99
C LEU A 180 -1.49 -3.91 -33.47
N SER A 181 -0.34 -4.50 -33.75
CA SER A 181 0.23 -4.70 -35.07
C SER A 181 -0.80 -5.35 -36.00
N LYS A 182 -1.22 -4.66 -37.06
CA LYS A 182 -2.12 -5.24 -38.08
C LYS A 182 -1.38 -6.16 -39.05
N THR A 183 -0.04 -6.16 -39.03
CA THR A 183 0.82 -6.93 -39.94
C THR A 183 1.97 -7.61 -39.19
N LEU A 184 2.54 -8.68 -39.75
CA LEU A 184 3.68 -9.39 -39.13
C LEU A 184 4.96 -8.54 -39.10
N ASP A 185 5.14 -7.65 -40.09
CA ASP A 185 6.28 -6.74 -40.19
C ASP A 185 6.28 -5.65 -39.12
N ASP A 186 5.10 -5.13 -38.78
CA ASP A 186 4.97 -4.19 -37.67
C ASP A 186 5.27 -4.89 -36.33
N LEU A 187 5.03 -6.20 -36.22
CA LEU A 187 5.33 -6.99 -35.02
C LEU A 187 6.85 -7.20 -34.85
N LEU A 188 7.58 -7.33 -35.97
CA LEU A 188 9.04 -7.33 -36.02
C LEU A 188 9.65 -5.93 -35.75
N LYS A 189 8.94 -4.86 -36.14
CA LYS A 189 9.31 -3.48 -35.78
C LYS A 189 8.99 -3.14 -34.32
N VAL A 190 7.93 -3.72 -33.75
CA VAL A 190 7.54 -3.56 -32.34
C VAL A 190 8.51 -4.30 -31.42
N THR A 191 8.96 -5.49 -31.81
CA THR A 191 10.05 -6.17 -31.09
C THR A 191 11.35 -5.39 -31.13
N SER A 192 11.56 -4.54 -32.14
CA SER A 192 12.66 -3.57 -32.19
C SER A 192 12.31 -2.17 -31.65
N SER A 193 11.06 -1.91 -31.25
CA SER A 193 10.59 -0.66 -30.63
C SER A 193 10.64 -0.66 -29.11
N PHE A 194 11.10 -1.76 -28.49
CA PHE A 194 11.81 -1.72 -27.20
C PHE A 194 13.17 -0.97 -27.30
N LYS A 195 13.28 0.00 -28.22
CA LYS A 195 14.28 1.05 -28.22
C LYS A 195 14.03 1.94 -27.01
N THR A 196 14.44 1.37 -25.89
CA THR A 196 14.94 2.08 -24.73
C THR A 196 15.73 3.30 -25.18
N VAL A 197 15.30 4.49 -24.74
CA VAL A 197 16.05 5.72 -24.97
C VAL A 197 17.41 5.50 -24.33
N ALA A 198 18.48 5.50 -25.13
CA ALA A 198 19.84 5.47 -24.61
C ALA A 198 19.97 6.64 -23.63
N VAL A 199 20.37 6.37 -22.38
CA VAL A 199 20.55 7.43 -21.39
C VAL A 199 21.69 8.32 -21.89
N PRO A 200 21.42 9.57 -22.29
CA PRO A 200 22.35 10.32 -23.14
C PRO A 200 23.54 10.90 -22.36
N ASP A 201 23.39 11.11 -21.05
CA ASP A 201 24.37 11.78 -20.21
C ASP A 201 24.33 11.32 -18.74
N ALA A 202 25.42 11.55 -17.99
CA ALA A 202 25.56 11.15 -16.59
C ALA A 202 24.53 11.81 -15.65
N ASN A 203 24.07 13.03 -15.95
CA ASN A 203 23.04 13.67 -15.13
C ASN A 203 21.68 13.00 -15.35
N SER A 204 21.36 12.59 -16.58
CA SER A 204 20.17 11.79 -16.87
C SER A 204 20.15 10.47 -16.10
N VAL A 205 21.30 9.80 -15.95
CA VAL A 205 21.42 8.58 -15.10
C VAL A 205 21.02 8.91 -13.66
N LEU A 206 21.57 9.98 -13.09
CA LEU A 206 21.33 10.37 -11.71
C LEU A 206 19.89 10.79 -11.46
N TYR A 207 19.29 11.53 -12.39
CA TYR A 207 17.89 11.92 -12.30
C TYR A 207 16.95 10.72 -12.36
N ARG A 208 17.24 9.73 -13.20
CA ARG A 208 16.48 8.46 -13.24
C ARG A 208 16.63 7.69 -11.94
N ILE A 209 17.84 7.57 -11.40
CA ILE A 209 18.06 6.93 -10.09
C ILE A 209 17.24 7.63 -9.00
N ARG A 210 17.21 8.97 -8.99
CA ARG A 210 16.37 9.75 -8.06
C ARG A 210 14.88 9.47 -8.26
N GLY A 211 14.40 9.56 -9.49
CA GLY A 211 13.00 9.28 -9.80
C GLY A 211 12.59 7.88 -9.35
N PHE A 212 13.47 6.88 -9.53
CA PHE A 212 13.23 5.54 -9.01
C PHE A 212 13.11 5.49 -7.49
N LEU A 213 14.05 6.11 -6.75
CA LEU A 213 14.00 6.15 -5.29
C LEU A 213 12.75 6.88 -4.78
N TYR A 214 12.34 7.96 -5.45
CA TYR A 214 11.12 8.70 -5.11
C TYR A 214 9.88 7.86 -5.38
N ALA A 215 9.83 7.13 -6.50
CA ALA A 215 8.75 6.20 -6.79
C ALA A 215 8.61 5.12 -5.71
N LEU A 216 9.73 4.59 -5.20
CA LEU A 216 9.71 3.59 -4.14
C LEU A 216 9.19 4.14 -2.82
N GLU A 217 9.52 5.38 -2.48
CA GLU A 217 9.01 6.04 -1.28
C GLU A 217 7.55 6.45 -1.40
N MET A 218 7.14 6.97 -2.56
CA MET A 218 5.74 7.27 -2.85
C MET A 218 4.85 6.02 -2.72
N LEU A 219 5.40 4.83 -3.02
CA LEU A 219 4.73 3.54 -2.84
C LEU A 219 4.86 2.94 -1.43
N GLY A 220 5.53 3.63 -0.50
CA GLY A 220 5.78 3.18 0.87
C GLY A 220 6.65 1.92 0.95
N VAL A 221 7.49 1.66 -0.07
CA VAL A 221 8.40 0.51 -0.07
C VAL A 221 9.68 0.83 0.70
N MET A 222 10.13 2.08 0.63
CA MET A 222 11.27 2.60 1.37
C MET A 222 10.92 3.97 1.95
N ASN A 223 11.65 4.42 2.97
CA ASN A 223 11.56 5.78 3.48
C ASN A 223 12.92 6.46 3.27
N LEU A 224 12.97 7.60 2.58
CA LEU A 224 14.17 8.41 2.49
C LEU A 224 14.30 9.20 3.80
N ALA A 225 14.96 8.61 4.78
CA ALA A 225 15.29 9.32 6.00
C ALA A 225 16.26 10.47 5.69
N LYS A 226 16.01 11.64 6.32
CA LYS A 226 16.84 12.85 6.21
C LYS A 226 18.33 12.60 6.48
N ASP A 227 18.62 11.64 7.35
CA ASP A 227 19.97 11.40 7.86
C ASP A 227 20.76 10.36 7.05
N THR A 228 20.08 9.44 6.35
CA THR A 228 20.70 8.32 5.64
C THR A 228 20.36 8.27 4.16
N GLY A 229 19.09 8.39 3.77
CA GLY A 229 18.65 8.34 2.37
C GLY A 229 19.18 9.53 1.55
N PHE A 230 19.14 10.72 2.15
CA PHE A 230 19.64 11.95 1.51
C PHE A 230 21.16 12.05 1.47
N LYS A 231 21.87 11.36 2.37
CA LYS A 231 23.33 11.29 2.33
C LYS A 231 23.81 10.61 1.03
N TYR A 232 23.21 9.48 0.66
CA TYR A 232 23.53 8.79 -0.60
C TYR A 232 23.20 9.64 -1.83
N LEU A 233 22.05 10.33 -1.83
CA LEU A 233 21.66 11.23 -2.93
C LEU A 233 22.59 12.43 -3.07
N LYS A 234 23.06 12.98 -1.94
CA LYS A 234 24.02 14.09 -1.87
C LYS A 234 25.43 13.64 -2.27
N ASP A 235 25.84 12.44 -1.88
CA ASP A 235 27.11 11.85 -2.31
C ASP A 235 27.12 11.59 -3.82
N LEU A 236 25.98 11.18 -4.40
CA LEU A 236 25.77 11.09 -5.84
C LEU A 236 25.85 12.46 -6.53
N ASP A 237 25.26 13.52 -5.95
CA ASP A 237 25.42 14.90 -6.47
C ASP A 237 26.88 15.37 -6.45
N ASN A 238 27.60 15.06 -5.38
CA ASN A 238 29.02 15.40 -5.26
C ASN A 238 29.87 14.64 -6.29
N PHE A 239 29.50 13.41 -6.61
CA PHE A 239 30.14 12.64 -7.68
C PHE A 239 29.84 13.23 -9.06
N ALA A 240 28.60 13.65 -9.32
CA ALA A 240 28.18 14.25 -10.59
C ALA A 240 28.90 15.57 -10.95
N ARG A 241 29.32 16.30 -9.91
CA ARG A 241 29.99 17.61 -10.03
C ARG A 241 31.51 17.51 -10.21
N ARG A 242 32.08 16.31 -10.14
CA ARG A 242 33.51 16.05 -10.41
C ARG A 242 33.71 15.67 -11.87
#